data_AF-A0A0A0RAH7-F1
#
_entry.id   AF-A0A0A0RAH7-F1
#
_cell.length_a   1.000
_cell.length_b   1.000
_cell.length_c   1.000
_cell.angle_alpha   90.00
_cell.angle_beta   90.00
_cell.angle_gamma   90.00
#
_symmetry.space_group_name_H-M   'P 1'
#
loop_
_entity.id
_entity.type
_entity.pdbx_description
1 polymer ?
#
loop_
_entity_poly.entity_id
_entity_poly.type
_entity_poly.pdbx_seq_one_letter_code
_entity_poly.pdbx_strand_id
1 'polypeptide(L)'
;EGAYALRSGMYEPTGELFNDAYRYVDWLLTVPLLTVELVLVMGLPKNERGPLAAKLGILAAAMIVLGYPGEVSGDASLFGTRGFWGFLSTIPFVWILYILFTQLGDTIQRQSSRVSTLLGNARLLLLATWGFYPIAYMIP
;
A
#
# COMPACT_ATOMS: atom_id res chain seq x y z
N GLU A 1 -3.22 25.02 14.33
CA GLU A 1 -4.58 25.01 13.76
C GLU A 1 -4.59 24.11 12.53
N GLY A 2 -5.73 23.57 12.11
CA GLY A 2 -5.82 22.73 10.91
C GLY A 2 -6.13 23.55 9.66
N ALA A 3 -5.99 22.94 8.47
CA ALA A 3 -6.29 23.59 7.18
C ALA A 3 -7.75 24.07 7.05
N TYR A 4 -8.67 23.48 7.84
CA TYR A 4 -10.07 23.88 7.93
C TYR A 4 -10.48 24.08 9.38
N ALA A 5 -11.33 25.07 9.63
CA ALA A 5 -11.94 25.33 10.93
C ALA A 5 -13.45 25.47 10.81
N LEU A 6 -14.19 24.99 11.80
CA LEU A 6 -15.64 25.15 11.87
C LEU A 6 -15.98 26.59 12.24
N ARG A 7 -16.56 27.34 11.31
CA ARG A 7 -17.03 28.72 11.49
C ARG A 7 -18.48 28.79 11.05
N SER A 8 -19.35 29.28 11.94
CA SER A 8 -20.79 29.43 11.67
C SER A 8 -21.49 28.16 11.12
N GLY A 9 -21.07 26.98 11.58
CA GLY A 9 -21.63 25.70 11.15
C GLY A 9 -21.08 25.12 9.84
N MET A 10 -20.10 25.78 9.20
CA MET A 10 -19.43 25.36 7.97
C MET A 10 -17.92 25.22 8.19
N TYR A 11 -17.26 24.28 7.49
CA TYR A 11 -15.80 24.20 7.49
C TYR A 11 -15.23 25.18 6.47
N GLU A 12 -14.45 26.16 6.95
CA GLU A 12 -13.81 27.19 6.14
C GLU A 12 -12.29 27.01 6.13
N PRO A 13 -11.60 27.26 4.99
CA PRO A 13 -10.14 27.25 4.93
C PRO A 13 -9.53 28.28 5.89
N THR A 14 -8.52 27.88 6.65
CA THR A 14 -7.84 28.77 7.62
C THR A 14 -6.68 29.55 6.99
N GLY A 15 -6.20 29.14 5.82
CA GLY A 15 -4.96 29.61 5.21
C GLY A 15 -3.77 28.70 5.47
N GLU A 16 -3.89 27.74 6.40
CA GLU A 16 -2.90 26.68 6.60
C GLU A 16 -3.01 25.60 5.52
N LEU A 17 -1.88 25.11 5.03
CA LEU A 17 -1.86 24.06 4.01
C LEU A 17 -2.28 22.70 4.58
N PHE A 18 -3.03 21.93 3.79
CA PHE A 18 -3.26 20.53 4.10
C PHE A 18 -1.98 19.72 3.84
N ASN A 19 -1.56 18.91 4.82
CA ASN A 19 -0.27 18.23 4.78
C ASN A 19 -0.43 16.72 4.53
N ASP A 20 -0.27 16.31 3.28
CA ASP A 20 -0.31 14.90 2.87
C ASP A 20 0.89 14.07 3.37
N ALA A 21 1.97 14.72 3.82
CA ALA A 21 3.16 14.03 4.28
C ALA A 21 2.90 13.14 5.51
N TYR A 22 1.95 13.53 6.39
CA TYR A 22 1.61 12.71 7.56
C TYR A 22 1.15 11.30 7.15
N ARG A 23 0.34 11.22 6.10
CA ARG A 23 -0.19 9.95 5.58
C ARG A 23 0.90 9.13 4.88
N TYR A 24 1.73 9.77 4.06
CA TYR A 24 2.82 9.08 3.37
C TYR A 24 3.89 8.55 4.33
N VAL A 25 4.20 9.27 5.41
CA VAL A 25 5.10 8.78 6.47
C VAL A 25 4.49 7.60 7.20
N ASP A 26 3.20 7.64 7.55
CA ASP A 26 2.51 6.49 8.14
C ASP A 26 2.59 5.26 7.22
N TRP A 27 2.27 5.42 5.93
CA TRP A 27 2.33 4.33 4.96
C TRP A 27 3.73 3.75 4.81
N LEU A 28 4.76 4.59 4.80
CA LEU A 28 6.15 4.12 4.70
C LEU A 28 6.52 3.18 5.86
N LEU A 29 5.90 3.36 7.03
CA LEU A 29 6.14 2.53 8.21
C LEU A 29 5.19 1.32 8.26
N THR A 30 3.89 1.54 8.03
CA THR A 30 2.86 0.51 8.24
C THR A 30 2.78 -0.49 7.10
N VAL A 31 2.90 -0.04 5.84
CA VAL A 31 2.74 -0.92 4.66
C VAL A 31 3.79 -2.03 4.62
N PRO A 32 5.10 -1.78 4.87
CA PRO A 32 6.07 -2.86 5.02
C PRO A 32 5.72 -3.84 6.13
N LEU A 33 5.29 -3.34 7.30
CA LEU A 33 4.93 -4.18 8.44
C LEU A 33 3.73 -5.07 8.15
N LEU A 34 2.70 -4.56 7.47
CA LEU A 34 1.54 -5.34 7.04
C LEU A 34 1.93 -6.52 6.13
N THR A 35 2.91 -6.33 5.23
CA THR A 35 3.42 -7.46 4.42
C THR A 35 4.19 -8.48 5.24
N VAL A 36 5.00 -8.02 6.20
CA VAL A 36 5.77 -8.88 7.09
C VAL A 36 4.84 -9.71 7.98
N GLU A 37 3.84 -9.08 8.59
CA GLU A 37 2.83 -9.74 9.43
C GLU A 37 2.12 -10.86 8.66
N LEU A 38 1.70 -10.59 7.42
CA LEU A 38 1.07 -11.60 6.56
C LEU A 38 2.02 -12.79 6.32
N VAL A 39 3.29 -12.54 5.99
CA VAL A 39 4.29 -13.60 5.77
C VAL A 39 4.53 -14.42 7.04
N LEU A 40 4.55 -13.78 8.21
CA LEU A 40 4.78 -14.45 9.48
C LEU A 40 3.67 -15.44 9.84
N VAL A 41 2.43 -15.18 9.42
CA VAL A 41 1.28 -16.07 9.67
C VAL A 41 1.00 -17.08 8.54
N MET A 42 1.73 -17.04 7.43
CA MET A 42 1.50 -17.92 6.27
C MET A 42 1.90 -19.39 6.47
N GLY A 43 2.56 -19.73 7.58
CA GLY A 43 3.01 -21.11 7.82
C GLY A 43 4.15 -21.57 6.90
N LEU A 44 4.97 -20.63 6.41
CA LEU A 44 6.11 -20.93 5.55
C LEU A 44 7.25 -21.67 6.30
N PRO A 45 8.04 -22.49 5.58
CA PRO A 45 9.31 -23.01 6.08
C PRO A 45 10.22 -21.91 6.64
N LYS A 46 10.97 -22.21 7.71
CA LYS A 46 11.80 -21.20 8.41
C LYS A 46 12.83 -20.52 7.49
N ASN A 47 13.39 -21.25 6.54
CA ASN A 47 14.37 -20.77 5.57
C ASN A 47 13.76 -19.84 4.50
N GLU A 48 12.45 -19.92 4.24
CA GLU A 48 11.77 -19.09 3.24
C GLU A 48 11.13 -17.83 3.84
N ARG A 49 10.70 -17.91 5.10
CA ARG A 49 9.93 -16.85 5.77
C ARG A 49 10.68 -15.52 5.85
N GLY A 50 11.94 -15.55 6.32
CA GLY A 50 12.75 -14.34 6.49
C GLY A 50 13.04 -13.62 5.16
N PRO A 51 13.58 -14.32 4.15
CA PRO A 51 13.84 -13.73 2.84
C PRO A 51 12.59 -13.16 2.16
N LEU A 52 11.44 -13.85 2.27
CA LEU A 52 10.19 -13.37 1.70
C LEU A 52 9.67 -12.12 2.42
N ALA A 53 9.70 -12.10 3.76
CA ALA A 53 9.28 -10.95 4.55
C ALA A 53 10.12 -9.71 4.21
N ALA A 54 11.45 -9.87 4.12
CA ALA A 54 12.35 -8.79 3.72
C ALA A 54 12.05 -8.30 2.30
N LYS A 55 11.85 -9.22 1.34
CA LYS A 55 11.53 -8.86 -0.05
C LYS A 55 10.23 -8.06 -0.15
N LEU A 56 9.14 -8.54 0.46
CA LEU A 56 7.85 -7.84 0.41
C LEU A 56 7.90 -6.51 1.16
N GLY A 57 8.59 -6.45 2.30
CA GLY A 57 8.78 -5.20 3.05
C GLY A 57 9.56 -4.15 2.25
N ILE A 58 10.64 -4.54 1.56
CA ILE A 58 11.41 -3.64 0.70
C ILE A 58 10.58 -3.18 -0.50
N LEU A 59 9.84 -4.07 -1.16
CA LEU A 59 8.95 -3.69 -2.26
C LEU A 59 7.87 -2.72 -1.79
N ALA A 60 7.29 -2.95 -0.61
CA ALA A 60 6.30 -2.07 -0.02
C ALA A 60 6.87 -0.68 0.28
N ALA A 61 8.06 -0.60 0.88
CA ALA A 61 8.72 0.67 1.14
C ALA A 61 9.06 1.41 -0.18
N ALA A 62 9.59 0.68 -1.17
CA ALA A 62 9.92 1.24 -2.48
C ALA A 62 8.67 1.78 -3.20
N MET A 63 7.53 1.09 -3.11
CA MET A 63 6.25 1.56 -3.63
C MET A 63 5.88 2.92 -3.05
N ILE A 64 5.91 3.08 -1.72
CA ILE A 64 5.56 4.36 -1.08
C ILE A 64 6.55 5.47 -1.43
N VAL A 65 7.85 5.17 -1.43
CA VAL A 65 8.91 6.13 -1.79
C VAL A 65 8.75 6.62 -3.23
N LEU A 66 8.44 5.73 -4.17
CA LEU A 66 8.25 6.10 -5.58
C LEU A 66 6.96 6.89 -5.81
N GLY A 67 5.91 6.66 -5.03
CA GLY A 67 4.65 7.41 -5.16
C GLY A 67 4.73 8.84 -4.62
N TYR A 68 5.60 9.10 -3.64
CA TYR A 68 5.63 10.38 -2.92
C TYR A 68 5.93 11.61 -3.81
N PRO A 69 6.93 11.59 -4.72
CA PRO A 69 7.20 12.74 -5.58
C PRO A 69 6.02 13.14 -6.47
N GLY A 70 5.23 12.15 -6.91
CA GLY A 70 4.04 12.42 -7.70
C GLY A 70 2.88 12.98 -6.88
N GLU A 71 2.76 12.59 -5.61
CA GLU A 71 1.77 13.16 -4.68
C GLU A 71 2.02 14.65 -4.41
N VAL A 72 3.26 15.01 -4.11
CA VAL A 72 3.62 16.41 -3.77
C VAL A 72 3.86 17.30 -5.00
N SER A 73 3.71 16.76 -6.21
CA SER A 73 4.05 17.47 -7.45
C SER A 73 3.14 18.67 -7.76
N GLY A 74 1.93 18.70 -7.19
CA GLY A 74 0.88 19.68 -7.55
C GLY A 74 0.35 19.53 -8.99
N ASP A 75 0.85 18.55 -9.74
CA ASP A 75 0.45 18.22 -11.11
C ASP A 75 -0.56 17.06 -11.07
N ALA A 76 -1.72 17.22 -11.69
CA ALA A 76 -2.74 16.17 -11.77
C ALA A 76 -2.71 15.40 -13.11
N SER A 77 -1.73 15.68 -13.99
CA SER A 77 -1.66 15.10 -15.32
C SER A 77 -1.18 13.65 -15.34
N LEU A 78 -1.88 12.81 -16.10
CA LEU A 78 -1.49 11.43 -16.37
C LEU A 78 -0.18 11.33 -17.17
N PHE A 79 0.09 12.29 -18.06
CA PHE A 79 1.33 12.34 -18.85
C PHE A 79 2.35 13.33 -18.24
N GLY A 80 2.17 13.69 -16.97
CA GLY A 80 3.03 14.57 -16.22
C GLY A 80 3.78 13.85 -15.10
N THR A 81 4.16 14.63 -14.08
CA THR A 81 4.99 14.16 -12.97
C THR A 81 4.23 13.14 -12.13
N ARG A 82 2.96 13.41 -11.81
CA ARG A 82 2.10 12.49 -11.03
C ARG A 82 1.92 11.15 -11.72
N GLY A 83 1.63 11.13 -13.02
CA GLY A 83 1.49 9.89 -13.77
C GLY A 83 2.80 9.10 -13.90
N PHE A 84 3.93 9.76 -14.14
CA PHE A 84 5.24 9.10 -14.23
C PHE A 84 5.63 8.39 -12.92
N TRP A 85 5.55 9.09 -11.79
CA TRP A 85 5.85 8.51 -10.48
C TRP A 85 4.81 7.48 -10.05
N GLY A 86 3.53 7.68 -10.38
CA GLY A 86 2.48 6.69 -10.18
C GLY A 86 2.75 5.39 -10.94
N PHE A 87 3.22 5.47 -12.18
CA PHE A 87 3.63 4.31 -12.97
C PHE A 87 4.82 3.58 -12.32
N LEU A 88 5.86 4.31 -11.90
CA LEU A 88 7.01 3.70 -11.21
C LEU A 88 6.60 3.03 -9.89
N SER A 89 5.74 3.66 -9.09
CA SER A 89 5.17 3.09 -7.87
C SER A 89 4.32 1.84 -8.14
N THR A 90 3.69 1.75 -9.31
CA THR A 90 2.85 0.59 -9.67
C THR A 90 3.69 -0.67 -9.88
N ILE A 91 4.96 -0.55 -10.32
CA ILE A 91 5.85 -1.69 -10.56
C ILE A 91 6.05 -2.57 -9.30
N PRO A 92 6.52 -2.06 -8.16
CA PRO A 92 6.62 -2.86 -6.94
C PRO A 92 5.25 -3.32 -6.43
N PHE A 93 4.18 -2.53 -6.62
CA PHE A 93 2.82 -2.94 -6.24
C PHE A 93 2.38 -4.22 -6.98
N VAL A 94 2.47 -4.23 -8.31
CA VAL A 94 2.11 -5.43 -9.09
C VAL A 94 3.03 -6.61 -8.79
N TRP A 95 4.29 -6.36 -8.42
CA TRP A 95 5.20 -7.41 -8.00
C TRP A 95 4.78 -8.04 -6.67
N ILE A 96 4.38 -7.23 -5.68
CA ILE A 96 3.81 -7.73 -4.42
C ILE A 96 2.58 -8.59 -4.72
N LEU A 97 1.65 -8.10 -5.54
CA LEU A 97 0.45 -8.85 -5.92
C LEU A 97 0.81 -10.17 -6.62
N TYR A 98 1.75 -10.14 -7.55
CA TYR A 98 2.22 -11.33 -8.23
C TYR A 98 2.73 -12.39 -7.24
N ILE A 99 3.57 -11.99 -6.28
CA ILE A 99 4.08 -12.91 -5.24
C ILE A 99 2.93 -13.47 -4.40
N LEU A 100 2.03 -12.62 -3.91
CA LEU A 100 0.91 -13.04 -3.05
C LEU A 100 -0.06 -14.00 -3.74
N PHE A 101 -0.34 -13.78 -5.03
CA PHE A 101 -1.34 -14.56 -5.77
C PHE A 101 -0.78 -15.80 -6.47
N THR A 102 0.50 -15.79 -6.87
CA THR A 102 1.11 -16.92 -7.59
C THR A 102 2.03 -17.76 -6.70
N GLN A 103 2.97 -17.15 -5.98
CA GLN A 103 4.02 -17.89 -5.25
C GLN A 103 3.52 -18.45 -3.91
N LEU A 104 2.49 -17.84 -3.32
CA LEU A 104 1.96 -18.25 -2.02
C LEU A 104 0.70 -19.12 -2.12
N GLY A 105 0.19 -19.35 -3.34
CA GLY A 105 -0.99 -20.18 -3.57
C GLY A 105 -0.83 -21.60 -3.02
N ASP A 106 0.28 -22.26 -3.33
CA ASP A 106 0.55 -23.63 -2.88
C ASP A 106 0.68 -23.72 -1.36
N THR A 107 1.32 -22.73 -0.73
CA THR A 107 1.47 -22.67 0.73
C THR A 107 0.11 -22.55 1.42
N ILE A 108 -0.78 -21.71 0.88
CA ILE A 108 -2.14 -21.53 1.40
C ILE A 108 -2.96 -22.82 1.24
N GLN A 109 -2.84 -23.52 0.11
CA GLN A 109 -3.59 -24.76 -0.15
C GLN A 109 -3.15 -25.94 0.72
N ARG A 110 -1.91 -25.95 1.22
CA ARG A 110 -1.41 -26.97 2.16
C ARG A 110 -1.92 -26.81 3.59
N GLN A 111 -2.56 -25.70 3.93
CA GLN A 111 -3.10 -25.47 5.28
C GLN A 111 -4.42 -26.22 5.49
N SER A 112 -4.88 -26.27 6.75
CA SER A 112 -6.24 -26.74 7.02
C SER A 112 -7.28 -25.88 6.29
N SER A 113 -8.42 -26.47 5.90
CA SER A 113 -9.48 -25.78 5.15
C SER A 113 -9.85 -24.41 5.74
N ARG A 114 -9.98 -24.32 7.08
CA ARG A 114 -10.29 -23.07 7.77
C ARG A 114 -9.19 -22.01 7.58
N VAL A 115 -7.92 -22.39 7.73
CA VAL A 115 -6.78 -21.48 7.59
C VAL A 115 -6.60 -21.04 6.14
N SER A 116 -6.75 -21.97 5.18
CA SER A 116 -6.70 -21.65 3.76
C SER A 116 -7.76 -20.60 3.36
N THR A 117 -8.99 -20.72 3.86
CA THR A 117 -10.05 -19.72 3.63
C THR A 117 -9.68 -18.37 4.24
N LEU A 118 -9.18 -18.34 5.47
CA LEU A 118 -8.80 -17.09 6.14
C LEU A 118 -7.65 -16.38 5.42
N LEU A 119 -6.60 -17.11 5.02
CA LEU A 119 -5.48 -16.55 4.27
C LEU A 119 -5.92 -16.08 2.87
N GLY A 120 -6.81 -16.83 2.20
CA GLY A 120 -7.42 -16.41 0.93
C GLY A 120 -8.20 -15.10 1.06
N ASN A 121 -9.02 -14.98 2.11
CA ASN A 121 -9.78 -13.78 2.40
C ASN A 121 -8.88 -12.59 2.76
N ALA A 122 -7.84 -12.81 3.57
CA ALA A 122 -6.87 -11.77 3.91
C ALA A 122 -6.15 -11.24 2.66
N ARG A 123 -5.77 -12.13 1.74
CA ARG A 123 -5.17 -11.76 0.45
C ARG A 123 -6.13 -10.95 -0.44
N LEU A 124 -7.40 -11.35 -0.51
CA LEU A 124 -8.42 -10.60 -1.25
C LEU A 124 -8.70 -9.24 -0.63
N LEU A 125 -8.75 -9.17 0.71
CA LEU A 125 -8.92 -7.92 1.43
C LEU A 125 -7.74 -6.97 1.19
N LEU A 126 -6.51 -7.49 1.21
CA LEU A 126 -5.32 -6.72 0.86
C LEU A 126 -5.43 -6.17 -0.56
N LEU A 127 -5.76 -7.00 -1.55
CA LEU A 127 -5.96 -6.55 -2.94
C LEU A 127 -7.01 -5.43 -3.02
N ALA A 128 -8.17 -5.61 -2.38
CA ALA A 128 -9.27 -4.65 -2.45
C ALA A 128 -8.91 -3.32 -1.77
N THR A 129 -8.36 -3.38 -0.55
CA THR A 129 -8.00 -2.18 0.22
C THR A 129 -6.78 -1.47 -0.35
N TRP A 130 -5.79 -2.20 -0.85
CA TRP A 130 -4.59 -1.59 -1.41
C TRP A 130 -4.81 -1.08 -2.83
N GLY A 131 -5.62 -1.80 -3.62
CA GLY A 131 -6.00 -1.38 -4.97
C GLY A 131 -6.81 -0.08 -5.00
N PHE A 132 -7.45 0.30 -3.89
CA PHE A 132 -8.11 1.59 -3.76
C PHE A 132 -7.13 2.77 -3.87
N TYR A 133 -5.93 2.69 -3.30
CA TYR A 133 -4.99 3.82 -3.26
C TYR A 133 -4.50 4.28 -4.63
N PRO A 134 -4.05 3.42 -5.57
CA PRO A 134 -3.69 3.89 -6.91
C PRO A 134 -4.91 4.42 -7.68
N ILE A 135 -6.13 3.94 -7.41
CA ILE A 135 -7.36 4.50 -7.99
C ILE A 135 -7.58 5.92 -7.46
N ALA A 136 -7.54 6.12 -6.14
CA ALA A 136 -7.64 7.43 -5.51
C ALA A 136 -6.53 8.37 -5.99
N TYR A 137 -5.31 7.85 -6.17
CA TYR A 137 -4.19 8.62 -6.71
C TYR A 137 -4.44 9.12 -8.14
N MET A 138 -5.18 8.37 -8.97
CA MET A 138 -5.55 8.79 -10.33
C MET A 138 -6.75 9.74 -10.40
N ILE A 139 -7.52 9.89 -9.31
CA ILE A 139 -8.69 10.78 -9.24
C ILE A 139 -8.24 12.09 -8.57
N PRO A 140 -8.21 13.23 -9.30
CA PRO A 140 -7.86 14.53 -8.74
C PRO A 140 -8.89 15.05 -7.73
#